data_AF-A0A957HD51-F1
#
_entry.id   AF-A0A957HD51-F1
#
_cell.length_a   1.000
_cell.length_b   1.000
_cell.length_c   1.000
_cell.angle_alpha   90.00
_cell.angle_beta   90.00
_cell.angle_gamma   90.00
#
_symmetry.space_group_name_H-M   'P 1'
#
loop_
_entity.id
_entity.type
_entity.pdbx_description
1 polymer ?
#
loop_
_entity_poly.entity_id
_entity_poly.type
_entity_poly.pdbx_seq_one_letter_code
_entity_poly.pdbx_strand_id
1 'polypeptide(L)'
;MNIDDHIRQAQEQGAFDNLPGQGKPIRLENNPYAGEQGLAFDILQQAGFLPSWVEERHSLEAEMNQAITKLSRAWSQVEGDYRRDPLWQKAEKKFRQESLRLNQAIRTYNLKAPAGIPHLIELNVERELVKLRRLSPTY
;
A
#
# COMPACT_ATOMS: atom_id res chain seq x y z
N MET A 1 -9.62 -19.05 4.88
CA MET A 1 -8.38 -19.48 5.55
C MET A 1 -8.17 -18.50 6.68
N ASN A 2 -8.31 -18.99 7.92
CA ASN A 2 -8.44 -18.15 9.11
C ASN A 2 -7.03 -17.75 9.58
N ILE A 3 -6.87 -16.60 10.22
CA ILE A 3 -5.57 -16.15 10.78
C ILE A 3 -5.02 -17.25 11.73
N ASP A 4 -5.92 -17.95 12.41
CA ASP A 4 -5.61 -19.11 13.25
C ASP A 4 -4.83 -20.22 12.51
N ASP A 5 -5.10 -20.46 11.23
CA ASP A 5 -4.44 -21.50 10.45
C ASP A 5 -2.98 -21.15 10.18
N HIS A 6 -2.69 -19.88 9.90
CA HIS A 6 -1.32 -19.38 9.70
C HIS A 6 -0.54 -19.32 11.02
N ILE A 7 -1.18 -18.93 12.12
CA ILE A 7 -0.58 -18.97 13.45
C ILE A 7 -0.23 -20.41 13.82
N ARG A 8 -1.13 -21.35 13.57
CA ARG A 8 -0.89 -22.77 13.85
C ARG A 8 0.22 -23.35 12.97
N GLN A 9 0.29 -22.97 11.69
CA GLN A 9 1.38 -23.38 10.81
C GLN A 9 2.74 -22.83 11.27
N ALA A 10 2.78 -21.58 11.75
CA ALA A 10 3.99 -20.99 12.32
C ALA A 10 4.39 -21.67 13.65
N GLN A 11 3.42 -22.10 14.46
CA GLN A 11 3.65 -22.92 15.66
C GLN A 11 4.21 -24.30 15.31
N GLU A 12 3.62 -24.98 14.32
CA GLU A 12 4.05 -26.29 13.84
C GLU A 12 5.46 -26.26 13.21
N GLN A 13 5.86 -25.12 12.62
CA GLN A 13 7.20 -24.90 12.06
C GLN A 13 8.26 -24.52 13.10
N GLY A 14 7.90 -24.43 14.38
CA GLY A 14 8.84 -24.07 15.44
C GLY A 14 9.31 -22.62 15.38
N ALA A 15 8.59 -21.72 14.68
CA ALA A 15 8.93 -20.29 14.61
C ALA A 15 8.79 -19.56 15.96
N PHE A 16 8.21 -20.23 16.96
CA PHE A 16 8.09 -19.77 18.34
C PHE A 16 9.22 -20.29 19.24
N ASP A 17 9.95 -21.32 18.80
CA ASP A 17 11.12 -21.80 19.48
C ASP A 17 12.32 -20.98 18.99
N ASN A 18 13.00 -20.32 19.93
CA ASN A 18 14.19 -19.50 19.70
C ASN A 18 13.96 -18.04 19.20
N LEU A 19 12.81 -17.43 19.54
CA LEU A 19 12.64 -15.98 19.35
C LEU A 19 13.69 -15.20 20.17
N PRO A 20 14.41 -14.23 19.57
CA PRO A 20 15.37 -13.40 20.29
C PRO A 20 14.64 -12.49 21.28
N GLY A 21 14.53 -12.93 22.55
CA GLY A 21 13.73 -12.25 23.57
C GLY A 21 12.92 -13.17 24.49
N GLN A 22 13.03 -14.50 24.35
CA GLN A 22 12.39 -15.46 25.23
C GLN A 22 12.60 -15.10 26.72
N GLY A 23 11.50 -14.79 27.43
CA GLY A 23 11.51 -14.39 28.84
C GLY A 23 11.64 -12.88 29.13
N LYS A 24 11.73 -12.00 28.12
CA LYS A 24 11.70 -10.53 28.31
C LYS A 24 10.28 -9.98 28.10
N PRO A 25 9.89 -8.92 28.83
CA PRO A 25 8.61 -8.25 28.60
C PRO A 25 8.50 -7.84 27.13
N ILE A 26 7.41 -8.27 26.48
CA ILE A 26 7.14 -7.98 25.08
C ILE A 26 7.10 -6.46 24.92
N ARG A 27 8.04 -5.91 24.16
CA ARG A 27 7.96 -4.53 23.70
C ARG A 27 6.87 -4.50 22.62
N LEU A 28 5.66 -4.16 23.03
CA LEU A 28 4.59 -3.76 22.14
C LEU A 28 5.03 -2.43 21.54
N GLU A 29 5.81 -2.48 20.46
CA GLU A 29 5.97 -1.33 19.58
C GLU A 29 4.55 -0.96 19.14
N ASN A 30 4.17 0.30 19.33
CA ASN A 30 2.80 0.77 19.12
C ASN A 30 2.53 0.80 17.61
N ASN A 31 2.33 -0.38 17.01
CA ASN A 31 1.99 -0.50 15.62
C ASN A 31 0.53 -0.03 15.46
N PRO A 32 0.28 1.10 14.79
CA PRO A 32 -1.10 1.59 14.62
C PRO A 32 -1.98 0.63 13.81
N TYR A 33 -1.40 -0.40 13.17
CA TYR A 33 -2.08 -1.43 12.39
C TYR A 33 -2.38 -2.72 13.18
N ALA A 34 -1.95 -2.81 14.44
CA ALA A 34 -1.94 -4.05 15.20
C ALA A 34 -3.29 -4.41 15.86
N GLY A 35 -4.08 -3.44 16.32
CA GLY A 35 -5.34 -3.73 17.03
C GLY A 35 -5.18 -4.81 18.12
N GLU A 36 -6.17 -5.70 18.27
CA GLU A 36 -6.09 -6.86 19.18
C GLU A 36 -5.10 -7.94 18.71
N GLN A 37 -4.66 -7.91 17.46
CA GLN A 37 -3.75 -8.89 16.85
C GLN A 37 -2.28 -8.44 16.84
N GLY A 38 -1.96 -7.34 17.54
CA GLY A 38 -0.62 -6.76 17.56
C GLY A 38 0.46 -7.70 18.03
N LEU A 39 0.11 -8.54 19.00
CA LEU A 39 1.00 -9.57 19.49
C LEU A 39 1.42 -10.55 18.39
N ALA A 40 0.48 -10.97 17.52
CA ALA A 40 0.78 -11.87 16.42
C ALA A 40 1.65 -11.19 15.35
N PHE A 41 1.41 -9.91 15.09
CA PHE A 41 2.23 -9.11 14.16
C PHE A 41 3.65 -8.93 14.68
N ASP A 42 3.81 -8.55 15.94
CA ASP A 42 5.10 -8.32 16.58
C ASP A 42 5.92 -9.62 16.65
N ILE A 43 5.26 -10.76 16.90
CA ILE A 43 5.91 -12.08 16.88
C ILE A 43 6.40 -12.44 15.48
N LEU A 44 5.58 -12.24 14.44
CA LEU A 44 5.97 -12.51 13.05
C LEU A 44 7.14 -11.60 12.60
N GLN A 45 7.08 -10.32 12.97
CA GLN A 45 8.13 -9.35 12.67
C GLN A 45 9.44 -9.69 13.41
N GLN A 46 9.37 -10.09 14.69
CA GLN A 46 10.52 -10.53 15.48
C GLN A 46 11.13 -11.86 14.99
N ALA A 47 10.32 -12.73 14.39
CA ALA A 47 10.77 -13.97 13.74
C ALA A 47 11.43 -13.74 12.37
N GLY A 48 11.48 -12.50 11.88
CA GLY A 48 12.01 -12.17 10.55
C GLY A 48 11.10 -12.55 9.37
N PHE A 49 9.87 -12.98 9.66
CA PHE A 49 8.85 -13.31 8.67
C PHE A 49 7.91 -12.12 8.50
N LEU A 50 8.27 -11.17 7.65
CA LEU A 50 7.30 -10.21 7.13
C LEU A 50 6.27 -11.01 6.33
N PRO A 51 4.99 -11.04 6.72
CA PRO A 51 3.99 -11.75 5.94
C PRO A 51 3.96 -11.21 4.51
N SER A 52 3.85 -12.08 3.51
CA SER A 52 3.92 -11.71 2.08
C SER A 52 2.97 -10.57 1.67
N TRP A 53 1.87 -10.39 2.39
CA TRP A 53 0.93 -9.28 2.19
C TRP A 53 1.50 -7.91 2.60
N VAL A 54 2.43 -7.84 3.56
CA VAL A 54 3.08 -6.57 3.96
C VAL A 54 3.96 -6.05 2.83
N GLU A 55 4.74 -6.93 2.21
CA GLU A 55 5.58 -6.59 1.05
C GLU A 55 4.72 -6.21 -0.17
N GLU A 56 3.66 -6.96 -0.45
CA GLU A 56 2.71 -6.67 -1.53
C GLU A 56 2.06 -5.29 -1.33
N ARG A 57 1.70 -4.94 -0.08
CA ARG A 57 1.18 -3.61 0.28
C ARG A 57 2.19 -2.50 -0.03
N HIS A 58 3.41 -2.61 0.47
CA HIS A 58 4.44 -1.59 0.26
C HIS A 58 4.76 -1.41 -1.22
N SER A 59 4.79 -2.50 -2.01
CA SER A 59 4.99 -2.41 -3.46
C SER A 59 3.85 -1.65 -4.13
N LEU A 60 2.60 -1.95 -3.77
CA LEU A 60 1.43 -1.27 -4.33
C LEU A 60 1.43 0.23 -3.97
N GLU A 61 1.72 0.58 -2.71
CA GLU A 61 1.83 1.96 -2.27
C GLU A 61 2.94 2.71 -3.01
N ALA A 62 4.10 2.08 -3.21
CA ALA A 62 5.21 2.65 -3.98
C ALA A 62 4.82 2.87 -5.45
N GLU A 63 4.16 1.91 -6.09
CA GLU A 63 3.69 2.04 -7.47
C GLU A 63 2.64 3.15 -7.64
N MET A 64 1.70 3.28 -6.69
CA MET A 64 0.72 4.37 -6.65
C MET A 64 1.43 5.73 -6.56
N ASN A 65 2.38 5.86 -5.64
CA ASN A 65 3.14 7.10 -5.46
C ASN A 65 3.95 7.46 -6.71
N GLN A 66 4.54 6.47 -7.38
CA GLN A 66 5.25 6.69 -8.64
C GLN A 66 4.31 7.15 -9.76
N ALA A 67 3.13 6.54 -9.90
CA ALA A 67 2.13 6.93 -10.90
C ALA A 67 1.67 8.38 -10.69
N ILE A 68 1.37 8.75 -9.44
CA ILE A 68 1.01 10.13 -9.07
C ILE A 68 2.18 11.08 -9.34
N THR A 69 3.41 10.72 -8.95
CA THR A 69 4.60 11.57 -9.18
C THR A 69 4.83 11.84 -10.67
N LYS A 70 4.68 10.83 -11.53
CA LYS A 70 4.79 10.99 -13.00
C LYS A 70 3.72 11.95 -13.52
N LEU A 71 2.48 11.81 -13.05
CA LEU A 71 1.38 12.70 -13.42
C LEU A 71 1.63 14.14 -12.95
N SER A 72 2.06 14.35 -11.70
CA SER A 72 2.40 15.67 -11.15
C SER A 72 3.55 16.33 -11.91
N ARG A 73 4.58 15.57 -12.30
CA ARG A 73 5.68 16.09 -13.12
C ARG A 73 5.21 16.55 -14.50
N ALA A 74 4.34 15.76 -15.15
CA ALA A 74 3.76 16.18 -16.42
C ALA A 74 2.91 17.45 -16.24
N TRP A 75 2.14 17.54 -15.16
CA TRP A 75 1.35 18.74 -14.82
C TRP A 75 2.22 19.98 -14.66
N SER A 76 3.36 19.88 -13.96
CA SER A 76 4.28 21.02 -13.75
C SER A 76 4.95 21.54 -15.03
N GLN A 77 4.93 20.76 -16.11
CA GLN A 77 5.52 21.14 -17.39
C GLN A 77 4.50 21.77 -18.35
N VAL A 78 3.22 21.78 -17.98
CA VAL A 78 2.18 22.36 -18.82
C VAL A 78 2.27 23.88 -18.79
N GLU A 79 2.47 24.48 -19.95
CA GLU A 79 2.41 25.93 -20.16
C GLU A 79 1.15 26.26 -20.98
N GLY A 80 0.12 26.84 -20.34
CA GLY A 80 -1.12 27.24 -21.01
C GLY A 80 -2.25 26.20 -20.96
N ASP A 81 -2.97 26.00 -22.07
CA ASP A 81 -4.13 25.11 -22.12
C ASP A 81 -3.71 23.63 -22.10
N TYR A 82 -3.74 23.03 -20.90
CA TYR A 82 -3.44 21.61 -20.67
C TYR A 82 -4.23 20.66 -21.58
N ARG A 83 -5.41 21.05 -22.05
CA ARG A 83 -6.23 20.20 -22.93
C ARG A 83 -5.60 20.02 -24.30
N ARG A 84 -4.73 20.94 -24.71
CA ARG A 84 -4.02 20.91 -26.01
C ARG A 84 -2.58 20.44 -25.88
N ASP A 85 -2.06 20.31 -24.67
CA ASP A 85 -0.69 19.86 -24.40
C ASP A 85 -0.55 18.35 -24.68
N PRO A 86 0.26 17.93 -25.68
CA PRO A 86 0.42 16.52 -26.02
C PRO A 86 1.13 15.71 -24.93
N LEU A 87 2.03 16.33 -24.16
CA LEU A 87 2.72 15.67 -23.04
C LEU A 87 1.72 15.38 -21.92
N TRP A 88 0.86 16.35 -21.61
CA TRP A 88 -0.22 16.16 -20.64
C TRP A 88 -1.20 15.08 -21.07
N GLN A 89 -1.72 15.13 -22.30
CA GLN A 89 -2.65 14.12 -22.81
C GLN A 89 -2.06 12.71 -22.74
N LYS A 90 -0.78 12.56 -23.07
CA LYS A 90 -0.06 11.28 -22.98
C LYS A 90 0.10 10.83 -21.54
N ALA A 91 0.46 11.73 -20.62
CA ALA A 91 0.61 11.43 -19.20
C ALA A 91 -0.73 11.03 -18.56
N GLU A 92 -1.81 11.78 -18.85
CA GLU A 92 -3.16 11.49 -18.37
C GLU A 92 -3.64 10.12 -18.87
N LYS A 93 -3.49 9.83 -20.17
CA LYS A 93 -3.85 8.52 -20.74
C LYS A 93 -3.07 7.38 -20.08
N LYS A 94 -1.77 7.56 -19.88
CA LYS A 94 -0.91 6.57 -19.22
C LYS A 94 -1.32 6.37 -17.76
N PHE A 95 -1.58 7.44 -17.03
CA PHE A 95 -2.02 7.37 -15.63
C PHE A 95 -3.37 6.66 -15.49
N ARG A 96 -4.32 6.90 -16.40
CA ARG A 96 -5.61 6.17 -16.45
C ARG A 96 -5.40 4.67 -16.61
N GLN A 97 -4.51 4.26 -17.53
CA GLN A 97 -4.19 2.85 -17.75
C GLN A 97 -3.49 2.22 -16.54
N GLU A 98 -2.49 2.91 -15.97
CA GLU A 98 -1.77 2.44 -14.77
C GLU A 98 -2.73 2.31 -13.58
N SER A 99 -3.66 3.26 -13.40
CA SER A 99 -4.66 3.24 -12.33
C SER A 99 -5.63 2.06 -12.43
N LEU A 100 -6.04 1.67 -13.64
CA LEU A 100 -6.88 0.47 -13.83
C LEU A 100 -6.16 -0.80 -13.36
N ARG A 101 -4.90 -0.98 -13.77
CA ARG A 101 -4.07 -2.11 -13.34
C ARG A 101 -3.85 -2.10 -11.82
N LEU A 102 -3.51 -0.94 -11.26
CA LEU A 102 -3.27 -0.79 -9.83
C LEU A 102 -4.53 -1.06 -9.01
N ASN A 103 -5.68 -0.57 -9.42
CA ASN A 103 -6.94 -0.82 -8.70
C ASN A 103 -7.33 -2.30 -8.75
N GLN A 104 -7.05 -3.01 -9.85
CA GLN A 104 -7.25 -4.46 -9.90
C GLN A 104 -6.33 -5.20 -8.92
N ALA A 105 -5.05 -4.79 -8.83
CA ALA A 105 -4.10 -5.36 -7.89
C ALA A 105 -4.49 -5.05 -6.43
N ILE A 106 -4.92 -3.83 -6.14
CA ILE A 106 -5.45 -3.40 -4.83
C ILE A 106 -6.67 -4.23 -4.43
N ARG A 107 -7.63 -4.46 -5.33
CA ARG A 107 -8.78 -5.34 -5.05
C ARG A 107 -8.33 -6.75 -4.73
N THR A 108 -7.39 -7.29 -5.50
CA THR A 108 -6.84 -8.62 -5.28
C THR A 108 -6.14 -8.72 -3.92
N TYR A 109 -5.33 -7.72 -3.56
CA TYR A 109 -4.71 -7.60 -2.25
C TYR A 109 -5.75 -7.51 -1.13
N ASN A 110 -6.75 -6.64 -1.24
CA ASN A 110 -7.80 -6.46 -0.23
C ASN A 110 -8.62 -7.74 -0.02
N LEU A 111 -8.78 -8.58 -1.04
CA LEU A 111 -9.43 -9.89 -0.91
C LEU A 111 -8.56 -10.93 -0.19
N LYS A 112 -7.22 -10.81 -0.29
CA LYS A 112 -6.26 -11.67 0.42
C LYS A 112 -5.98 -11.20 1.84
N ALA A 113 -6.15 -9.89 2.10
CA ALA A 113 -5.82 -9.28 3.37
C ALA A 113 -6.65 -9.92 4.50
N PRO A 114 -6.01 -10.36 5.60
CA PRO A 114 -6.73 -10.90 6.74
C PRO A 114 -7.63 -9.87 7.41
N ALA A 115 -8.65 -10.35 8.13
CA ALA A 115 -9.52 -9.50 8.93
C ALA A 115 -8.70 -8.66 9.94
N GLY A 116 -8.98 -7.37 10.03
CA GLY A 116 -8.25 -6.43 10.90
C GLY A 116 -7.18 -5.60 10.17
N ILE A 117 -6.75 -6.02 8.96
CA ILE A 117 -5.81 -5.23 8.16
C ILE A 117 -6.56 -4.14 7.37
N PRO A 118 -6.14 -2.86 7.46
CA PRO A 118 -6.75 -1.80 6.68
C PRO A 118 -6.59 -2.04 5.17
N HIS A 119 -7.70 -2.07 4.46
CA HIS A 119 -7.71 -2.18 3.01
C HIS A 119 -7.01 -0.97 2.37
N LEU A 120 -6.31 -1.22 1.27
CA LEU A 120 -5.80 -0.16 0.42
C LEU A 120 -6.96 0.51 -0.32
N ILE A 121 -6.89 1.83 -0.44
CA ILE A 121 -7.89 2.64 -1.14
C ILE A 121 -7.53 2.68 -2.62
N GLU A 122 -8.50 2.39 -3.48
CA GLU A 122 -8.33 2.50 -4.93
C GLU A 122 -8.02 3.93 -5.38
N LEU A 123 -7.18 4.04 -6.42
CA LEU A 123 -6.91 5.31 -7.09
C LEU A 123 -8.16 5.78 -7.84
N ASN A 124 -8.68 6.95 -7.44
CA ASN A 124 -9.71 7.64 -8.19
C ASN A 124 -9.06 8.67 -9.11
N VAL A 125 -9.00 8.35 -10.40
CA VAL A 125 -8.32 9.18 -11.40
C VAL A 125 -8.87 10.61 -11.43
N GLU A 126 -10.19 10.78 -11.48
CA GLU A 126 -10.79 12.11 -11.55
C GLU A 126 -10.48 12.94 -10.31
N ARG A 127 -10.50 12.31 -9.13
CA ARG A 127 -10.14 12.98 -7.88
C ARG A 127 -8.70 13.46 -7.91
N GLU A 128 -7.75 12.63 -8.36
CA GLU A 128 -6.34 13.02 -8.44
C GLU A 128 -6.10 14.12 -9.49
N LEU A 129 -6.76 14.05 -10.65
CA LEU A 129 -6.69 15.11 -11.67
C LEU A 129 -7.27 16.43 -11.14
N VAL A 130 -8.41 16.39 -10.43
CA VAL A 130 -9.01 17.58 -9.81
C VAL A 130 -8.10 18.17 -8.73
N LYS A 131 -7.48 17.33 -7.90
CA LYS A 131 -6.51 17.80 -6.89
C LYS A 131 -5.35 18.55 -7.55
N LEU A 132 -4.75 17.98 -8.60
CA LEU A 132 -3.64 18.64 -9.32
C LEU A 132 -4.06 19.98 -9.92
N ARG A 133 -5.25 20.04 -10.52
CA ARG A 133 -5.80 21.29 -11.07
C ARG A 133 -6.03 22.36 -10.01
N ARG A 134 -6.43 21.98 -8.79
CA ARG A 134 -6.63 22.90 -7.66
C ARG A 134 -5.31 23.39 -7.05
N LEU A 135 -4.24 22.61 -7.19
CA LEU A 135 -2.91 22.94 -6.68
C LEU A 135 -2.15 23.94 -7.56
N SER A 136 -2.62 24.20 -8.79
CA SER A 136 -2.14 25.32 -9.60
C SER A 136 -2.97 26.56 -9.27
N PRO A 137 -2.41 27.56 -8.56
CA PRO A 137 -2.99 28.90 -8.57
C PRO A 137 -2.74 29.45 -9.97
N THR A 138 -3.78 29.51 -10.80
CA THR A 138 -3.78 30.39 -11.96
C THR A 138 -3.52 31.82 -11.47
N TYR A 139 -2.43 32.42 -11.95
CA TYR A 139 -2.16 33.86 -11.89
C TYR A 139 -3.30 34.66 -12.53
#